data_AF-A0A1I0AM43-F1
#
_entry.id   AF-A0A1I0AM43-F1
#
_cell.length_a   1.000
_cell.length_b   1.000
_cell.length_c   1.000
_cell.angle_alpha   90.00
_cell.angle_beta   90.00
_cell.angle_gamma   90.00
#
_symmetry.space_group_name_H-M   'P 1'
#
loop_
_entity.id
_entity.type
_entity.pdbx_description
1 polymer ?
#
loop_
_entity_poly.entity_id
_entity_poly.type
_entity_poly.pdbx_seq_one_letter_code
_entity_poly.pdbx_strand_id
1 'polypeptide(L)'
;MKRKKMPKYLREEQTEKSQKPKLPSTMSEQAIQYLSPQKLLSKTLPALLNERWDDYTPTPDDSYPIRHLYDLQNTRISEYTIEDFRFLVNQNIGLEYIIPLAIEILSKNFLAAGDFYEGDLLNAVLKVPESFWRKKPLLYHALKEQLNLQKDTLENNIEIHSMKKTISEFLNTDILQNSSNSR
;
A
#
# COMPACT_ATOMS: atom_id res chain seq x y z
N MET A 1 28.44 -12.72 18.14
CA MET A 1 27.79 -12.68 16.81
C MET A 1 27.21 -11.29 16.58
N LYS A 2 27.66 -10.56 15.56
CA LYS A 2 27.03 -9.29 15.18
C LYS A 2 25.63 -9.63 14.64
N ARG A 3 24.58 -9.00 15.17
CA ARG A 3 23.20 -9.17 14.65
C ARG A 3 23.18 -8.64 13.20
N LYS A 4 22.75 -9.48 12.25
CA LYS A 4 22.45 -9.12 10.85
C LYS A 4 21.44 -7.96 10.85
N LYS A 5 21.65 -6.90 10.06
CA LYS A 5 20.82 -5.67 10.14
C LYS A 5 19.84 -5.54 8.98
N MET A 6 18.73 -6.26 9.08
CA MET A 6 17.59 -6.05 8.17
C MET A 6 16.96 -4.65 8.39
N PRO A 7 16.28 -4.07 7.38
CA PRO A 7 15.50 -2.86 7.56
C PRO A 7 14.50 -2.97 8.71
N LYS A 8 14.08 -1.85 9.29
CA LYS A 8 13.23 -1.89 10.50
C LYS A 8 11.85 -2.45 10.18
N TYR A 9 11.35 -2.20 8.97
CA TYR A 9 10.05 -2.71 8.50
C TYR A 9 10.01 -4.24 8.30
N LEU A 10 11.12 -4.98 8.47
CA LEU A 10 11.18 -6.45 8.37
C LEU A 10 11.42 -7.17 9.70
N ARG A 11 11.63 -6.42 10.79
CA ARG A 11 11.91 -6.96 12.12
C ARG A 11 10.62 -6.98 12.93
N GLU A 12 9.73 -7.94 12.68
CA GLU A 12 8.47 -7.99 13.44
C GLU A 12 8.71 -8.35 14.92
N GLU A 13 8.49 -7.38 15.79
CA GLU A 13 7.42 -7.49 16.78
C GLU A 13 6.52 -6.28 16.57
N GLN A 14 5.21 -6.53 16.52
CA GLN A 14 4.17 -5.52 16.70
C GLN A 14 4.19 -4.95 18.13
N THR A 15 5.31 -4.37 18.53
CA THR A 15 5.31 -3.39 19.62
C THR A 15 5.11 -2.03 18.99
N GLU A 16 4.08 -1.33 19.44
CA GLU A 16 3.85 0.08 19.18
C GLU A 16 5.06 0.91 19.64
N LYS A 17 6.12 0.94 18.83
CA LYS A 17 7.14 1.97 18.88
C LYS A 17 7.32 2.48 17.47
N SER A 18 6.37 3.36 17.13
CA SER A 18 6.45 4.28 16.01
C SER A 18 7.77 5.05 16.06
N GLN A 19 8.84 4.52 15.47
CA GLN A 19 9.82 5.39 14.84
C GLN A 19 9.18 5.84 13.54
N LYS A 20 8.44 6.95 13.65
CA LYS A 20 7.83 7.63 12.51
C LYS A 20 8.92 7.80 11.44
N PRO A 21 8.75 7.29 10.20
CA PRO A 21 9.40 7.96 9.09
C PRO A 21 9.04 9.45 9.20
N LYS A 22 9.95 10.37 8.85
CA LYS A 22 9.63 11.81 8.84
C LYS A 22 8.48 12.01 7.84
N LEU A 23 7.25 11.89 8.33
CA LEU A 23 6.05 12.22 7.59
C LEU A 23 6.21 13.68 7.16
N PRO A 24 5.75 14.03 5.95
CA PRO A 24 5.59 15.43 5.60
C PRO A 24 4.78 16.10 6.72
N SER A 25 5.38 17.12 7.33
CA SER A 25 5.00 17.62 8.66
C SER A 25 3.76 18.50 8.60
N THR A 26 3.27 18.78 7.39
CA THR A 26 2.14 19.65 7.11
C THR A 26 1.10 18.92 6.26
N MET A 27 -0.18 19.23 6.50
CA MET A 27 -1.30 18.80 5.65
C MET A 27 -1.09 19.18 4.17
N SER A 28 -0.40 20.30 3.92
CA SER A 28 -0.06 20.77 2.57
C SER A 28 0.97 19.89 1.87
N GLU A 29 2.04 19.45 2.53
CA GLU A 29 3.02 18.57 1.90
C GLU A 29 2.44 17.18 1.63
N GLN A 30 1.60 16.66 2.53
CA GLN A 30 0.89 15.40 2.31
C GLN A 30 -0.07 15.53 1.12
N ALA A 31 -0.86 16.60 1.05
CA ALA A 31 -1.72 16.88 -0.08
C ALA A 31 -0.93 16.98 -1.39
N ILE A 32 0.22 17.66 -1.42
CA ILE A 32 1.08 17.77 -2.62
C ILE A 32 1.62 16.40 -3.06
N GLN A 33 1.98 15.53 -2.13
CA GLN A 33 2.41 14.16 -2.44
C GLN A 33 1.27 13.34 -3.06
N TYR A 34 0.03 13.51 -2.59
CA TYR A 34 -1.14 12.83 -3.15
C TYR A 34 -1.65 13.43 -4.46
N LEU A 35 -1.43 14.72 -4.69
CA LEU A 35 -1.82 15.39 -5.94
C LEU A 35 -0.87 15.08 -7.10
N SER A 36 0.32 14.51 -6.83
CA SER A 36 1.29 14.15 -7.87
C SER A 36 2.12 12.92 -7.49
N PRO A 37 1.50 11.74 -7.29
CA PRO A 37 2.20 10.52 -6.90
C PRO A 37 3.23 10.06 -7.94
N GLN A 38 3.13 10.53 -9.19
CA GLN A 38 4.07 10.23 -10.28
C GLN A 38 5.51 10.67 -9.96
N LYS A 39 5.70 11.66 -9.07
CA LYS A 39 7.03 12.07 -8.60
C LYS A 39 7.76 10.96 -7.85
N LEU A 40 7.01 10.02 -7.24
CA LEU A 40 7.55 8.89 -6.50
C LEU A 40 8.16 7.82 -7.41
N LEU A 41 7.69 7.71 -8.66
CA LEU A 41 8.10 6.68 -9.62
C LEU A 41 9.62 6.67 -9.88
N SER A 42 10.26 7.84 -9.83
CA SER A 42 11.71 7.98 -10.02
C SER A 42 12.57 7.51 -8.85
N LYS A 43 11.96 7.19 -7.69
CA LYS A 43 12.64 6.83 -6.45
C LYS A 43 12.62 5.33 -6.23
N THR A 44 13.54 4.83 -5.42
CA THR A 44 13.45 3.49 -4.83
C THR A 44 12.69 3.56 -3.51
N LEU A 45 12.03 2.47 -3.13
CA LEU A 45 11.28 2.42 -1.88
C LEU A 45 12.16 2.67 -0.62
N PRO A 46 13.38 2.11 -0.50
CA PRO A 46 14.26 2.41 0.63
C PRO A 46 14.62 3.91 0.74
N ALA A 47 14.82 4.58 -0.40
CA ALA A 47 15.09 6.02 -0.43
C ALA A 47 13.91 6.85 0.10
N LEU A 48 12.67 6.45 -0.19
CA LEU A 48 11.47 7.10 0.35
C LEU A 48 11.30 6.83 1.85
N LEU A 49 11.60 5.61 2.30
CA LEU A 49 11.54 5.23 3.71
C LEU A 49 12.69 5.80 4.54
N ASN A 50 13.71 6.37 3.90
CA ASN A 50 14.97 6.74 4.53
C ASN A 50 15.58 5.56 5.31
N GLU A 51 15.48 4.36 4.73
CA GLU A 51 16.04 3.12 5.27
C GLU A 51 16.95 2.49 4.23
N ARG A 52 17.92 1.70 4.71
CA ARG A 52 18.80 0.88 3.87
C ARG A 52 18.86 -0.52 4.44
N TRP A 53 19.04 -1.49 3.56
CA TRP A 53 19.29 -2.86 3.93
C TRP A 53 20.80 -3.08 3.97
N ASP A 54 21.33 -3.18 5.18
CA ASP A 54 22.77 -3.23 5.41
C ASP A 54 23.18 -4.62 5.94
N ASP A 55 24.35 -5.10 5.53
CA ASP A 55 25.00 -6.29 6.12
C ASP A 55 24.17 -7.59 6.09
N TYR A 56 23.27 -7.75 5.11
CA TYR A 56 22.54 -8.98 4.85
C TYR A 56 22.15 -9.08 3.37
N THR A 57 22.53 -10.17 2.71
CA THR A 57 22.07 -10.53 1.37
C THR A 57 21.29 -11.83 1.49
N PRO A 58 20.02 -11.88 1.08
CA PRO A 58 19.25 -13.11 1.13
C PRO A 58 19.89 -14.23 0.32
N THR A 59 19.80 -15.45 0.84
CA THR A 59 20.21 -16.69 0.16
C THR A 59 18.98 -17.44 -0.34
N PRO A 60 19.14 -18.47 -1.20
CA PRO A 60 18.01 -19.30 -1.63
C PRO A 60 17.22 -19.97 -0.48
N ASP A 61 17.83 -20.12 0.70
CA ASP A 61 17.18 -20.67 1.90
C ASP A 61 16.23 -19.67 2.57
N ASP A 62 16.34 -18.38 2.22
CA ASP A 62 15.44 -17.35 2.73
C ASP A 62 14.08 -17.38 2.04
N SER A 63 13.05 -16.98 2.80
CA SER A 63 11.68 -16.99 2.33
C SER A 63 11.51 -16.08 1.11
N TYR A 64 10.55 -16.44 0.24
CA TYR A 64 10.24 -15.66 -0.95
C TYR A 64 10.01 -14.15 -0.65
N PRO A 65 9.22 -13.75 0.38
CA PRO A 65 9.04 -12.34 0.70
C PRO A 65 10.34 -11.59 1.00
N ILE A 66 11.29 -12.23 1.68
CA ILE A 66 12.58 -11.61 2.01
C ILE A 66 13.42 -11.42 0.75
N ARG A 67 13.50 -12.43 -0.11
CA ARG A 67 14.24 -12.36 -1.38
C ARG A 67 13.64 -11.32 -2.31
N HIS A 68 12.33 -11.38 -2.53
CA HIS A 68 11.63 -10.48 -3.43
C HIS A 68 11.72 -9.01 -2.97
N LEU A 69 11.55 -8.74 -1.68
CA LEU A 69 11.73 -7.38 -1.15
C LEU A 69 13.16 -6.88 -1.26
N TYR A 70 14.15 -7.78 -1.17
CA TYR A 70 15.55 -7.43 -1.40
C TYR A 70 15.79 -7.03 -2.87
N ASP A 71 15.21 -7.76 -3.82
CA ASP A 71 15.30 -7.46 -5.24
C ASP A 71 14.72 -6.07 -5.56
N LEU A 72 13.62 -5.68 -4.90
CA LEU A 72 12.98 -4.38 -5.08
C LEU A 72 13.80 -3.19 -4.57
N GLN A 73 14.84 -3.39 -3.76
CA GLN A 73 15.53 -2.27 -3.12
C GLN A 73 16.28 -1.34 -4.07
N ASN A 74 16.81 -1.90 -5.15
CA ASN A 74 17.55 -1.15 -6.15
C ASN A 74 16.69 -0.83 -7.38
N THR A 75 15.44 -1.30 -7.37
CA THR A 75 14.47 -1.08 -8.43
C THR A 75 13.71 0.21 -8.17
N ARG A 76 13.60 1.05 -9.21
CA ARG A 76 12.75 2.25 -9.12
C ARG A 76 11.30 1.84 -9.10
N ILE A 77 10.47 2.61 -8.42
CA ILE A 77 9.02 2.32 -8.35
C ILE A 77 8.37 2.38 -9.75
N SER A 78 8.93 3.14 -10.70
CA SER A 78 8.52 3.12 -12.11
C SER A 78 8.63 1.75 -12.80
N GLU A 79 9.49 0.87 -12.27
CA GLU A 79 9.78 -0.45 -12.82
C GLU A 79 9.03 -1.57 -12.07
N TYR A 80 8.22 -1.20 -11.06
CA TYR A 80 7.40 -2.16 -10.32
C TYR A 80 6.24 -2.66 -11.19
N THR A 81 6.04 -3.97 -11.15
CA THR A 81 4.88 -4.65 -11.70
C THR A 81 3.67 -4.49 -10.77
N ILE A 82 2.47 -4.80 -11.28
CA ILE A 82 1.25 -4.83 -10.45
C ILE A 82 1.40 -5.81 -9.27
N GLU A 83 2.11 -6.91 -9.50
CA GLU A 83 2.41 -7.90 -8.47
C GLU A 83 3.30 -7.30 -7.37
N ASP A 84 4.30 -6.49 -7.70
CA ASP A 84 5.14 -5.81 -6.71
C ASP A 84 4.31 -4.85 -5.84
N PHE A 85 3.40 -4.09 -6.45
CA PHE A 85 2.47 -3.22 -5.70
C PHE A 85 1.58 -4.06 -4.77
N ARG A 86 0.98 -5.14 -5.27
CA ARG A 86 0.13 -6.04 -4.51
C ARG A 86 0.89 -6.67 -3.34
N PHE A 87 2.10 -7.15 -3.59
CA PHE A 87 3.02 -7.72 -2.61
C PHE A 87 3.30 -6.72 -1.48
N LEU A 88 3.74 -5.51 -1.82
CA LEU A 88 4.07 -4.48 -0.83
C LEU A 88 2.86 -4.05 0.01
N VAL A 89 1.68 -3.93 -0.61
CA VAL A 89 0.43 -3.63 0.09
C VAL A 89 0.07 -4.74 1.08
N ASN A 90 0.12 -6.02 0.66
CA ASN A 90 -0.16 -7.15 1.54
C ASN A 90 0.83 -7.27 2.71
N GLN A 91 2.08 -6.89 2.51
CA GLN A 91 3.09 -6.84 3.56
C GLN A 91 2.98 -5.58 4.45
N ASN A 92 2.07 -4.65 4.14
CA ASN A 92 1.95 -3.34 4.80
C ASN A 92 3.24 -2.49 4.76
N ILE A 93 4.05 -2.64 3.71
CA ILE A 93 5.36 -1.97 3.58
C ILE A 93 5.20 -0.67 2.78
N GLY A 94 5.62 0.45 3.37
CA GLY A 94 5.68 1.73 2.66
C GLY A 94 4.34 2.24 2.13
N LEU A 95 3.22 1.84 2.76
CA LEU A 95 1.87 2.16 2.33
C LEU A 95 1.64 3.65 2.01
N GLU A 96 2.30 4.55 2.72
CA GLU A 96 2.17 6.00 2.48
C GLU A 96 2.67 6.46 1.10
N TYR A 97 3.55 5.67 0.47
CA TYR A 97 4.08 5.91 -0.88
C TYR A 97 3.42 5.00 -1.91
N ILE A 98 3.11 3.76 -1.52
CA ILE A 98 2.58 2.73 -2.43
C ILE A 98 1.08 2.90 -2.69
N ILE A 99 0.27 3.23 -1.68
CA ILE A 99 -1.19 3.37 -1.84
C ILE A 99 -1.59 4.50 -2.81
N PRO A 100 -0.99 5.70 -2.78
CA PRO A 100 -1.31 6.74 -3.76
C PRO A 100 -1.12 6.28 -5.22
N LEU A 101 -0.05 5.51 -5.49
CA LEU A 101 0.24 4.95 -6.80
C LEU A 101 -0.71 3.80 -7.15
N ALA A 102 -1.02 2.93 -6.19
CA ALA A 102 -2.00 1.86 -6.39
C ALA A 102 -3.39 2.42 -6.76
N ILE A 103 -3.82 3.50 -6.12
CA ILE A 103 -5.08 4.19 -6.47
C ILE A 103 -5.03 4.74 -7.90
N GLU A 104 -3.90 5.30 -8.35
CA GLU A 104 -3.74 5.77 -9.73
C GLU A 104 -3.76 4.62 -10.75
N ILE A 105 -3.16 3.47 -10.40
CA ILE A 105 -3.24 2.26 -11.23
C ILE A 105 -4.69 1.82 -11.36
N LEU A 106 -5.41 1.72 -10.23
CA LEU A 106 -6.81 1.30 -10.18
C LEU A 106 -7.76 2.28 -10.88
N SER A 107 -7.45 3.58 -10.90
CA SER A 107 -8.25 4.56 -11.63
C SER A 107 -8.16 4.40 -13.15
N LYS A 108 -7.01 3.94 -13.65
CA LYS A 108 -6.77 3.67 -15.09
C LYS A 108 -7.24 2.28 -15.50
N ASN A 109 -6.95 1.28 -14.68
CA ASN A 109 -7.39 -0.09 -14.88
C ASN A 109 -7.74 -0.71 -13.52
N PHE A 110 -9.03 -0.78 -13.25
CA PHE A 110 -9.55 -1.26 -11.98
C PHE A 110 -9.39 -2.76 -11.76
N LEU A 111 -9.36 -3.50 -12.87
CA LEU A 111 -9.12 -4.93 -12.91
C LEU A 111 -7.64 -5.25 -13.06
N ALA A 112 -6.74 -4.28 -12.84
CA ALA A 112 -5.29 -4.47 -12.93
C ALA A 112 -4.90 -5.78 -12.23
N ALA A 113 -4.60 -6.78 -13.06
CA ALA A 113 -4.27 -8.12 -12.61
C ALA A 113 -2.80 -8.13 -12.20
N GLY A 114 -2.53 -8.77 -11.06
CA GLY A 114 -1.19 -9.27 -10.76
C GLY A 114 -0.94 -10.56 -11.52
N ASP A 115 -0.20 -11.47 -10.90
CA ASP A 115 0.17 -12.73 -11.55
C ASP A 115 -0.96 -13.79 -11.57
N PHE A 116 -2.02 -13.62 -10.78
CA PHE A 116 -2.98 -14.70 -10.51
C PHE A 116 -4.45 -14.35 -10.81
N TYR A 117 -4.97 -13.19 -10.40
CA TYR A 117 -6.38 -12.83 -10.64
C TYR A 117 -6.58 -11.35 -10.98
N GLU A 118 -7.58 -11.06 -11.83
CA GLU A 118 -8.05 -9.68 -12.06
C GLU A 118 -8.56 -9.05 -10.75
N GLY A 119 -8.20 -7.79 -10.52
CA GLY A 119 -8.59 -7.07 -9.30
C GLY A 119 -7.84 -7.50 -8.03
N ASP A 120 -6.78 -8.29 -8.13
CA ASP A 120 -5.96 -8.69 -6.98
C ASP A 120 -5.33 -7.49 -6.25
N LEU A 121 -4.90 -6.46 -7.00
CA LEU A 121 -4.40 -5.23 -6.40
C LEU A 121 -5.49 -4.50 -5.62
N LEU A 122 -6.71 -4.41 -6.16
CA LEU A 122 -7.84 -3.82 -5.46
C LEU A 122 -8.12 -4.57 -4.16
N ASN A 123 -8.18 -5.90 -4.21
CA ASN A 123 -8.43 -6.73 -3.04
C ASN A 123 -7.39 -6.45 -1.93
N ALA A 124 -6.12 -6.34 -2.30
CA ALA A 124 -5.05 -6.00 -1.37
C ALA A 124 -5.26 -4.60 -0.76
N VAL A 125 -5.58 -3.60 -1.59
CA VAL A 125 -5.83 -2.22 -1.15
C VAL A 125 -7.04 -2.15 -0.20
N LEU A 126 -8.15 -2.84 -0.50
CA LEU A 126 -9.34 -2.85 0.36
C LEU A 126 -9.08 -3.47 1.74
N LYS A 127 -8.07 -4.34 1.86
CA LYS A 127 -7.67 -5.01 3.10
C LYS A 127 -6.63 -4.25 3.92
N VAL A 128 -6.16 -3.10 3.44
CA VAL A 128 -5.24 -2.23 4.18
C VAL A 128 -5.85 -1.87 5.54
N PRO A 129 -5.09 -1.94 6.65
CA PRO A 129 -5.61 -1.69 7.99
C PRO A 129 -6.33 -0.36 8.12
N GLU A 130 -7.47 -0.35 8.81
CA GLU A 130 -8.26 0.85 9.09
C GLU A 130 -7.43 1.98 9.72
N SER A 131 -6.45 1.63 10.56
CA SER A 131 -5.55 2.58 11.21
C SER A 131 -4.70 3.38 10.21
N PHE A 132 -4.39 2.84 9.03
CA PHE A 132 -3.74 3.58 7.94
C PHE A 132 -4.71 4.61 7.36
N TRP A 133 -5.92 4.20 7.02
CA TRP A 133 -6.92 5.06 6.40
C TRP A 133 -7.36 6.21 7.31
N ARG A 134 -7.50 5.97 8.62
CA ARG A 134 -7.75 7.03 9.61
C ARG A 134 -6.63 8.06 9.69
N LYS A 135 -5.37 7.64 9.52
CA LYS A 135 -4.21 8.56 9.46
C LYS A 135 -4.13 9.30 8.12
N LYS A 136 -4.73 8.75 7.06
CA LYS A 136 -4.64 9.24 5.68
C LYS A 136 -6.05 9.45 5.07
N PRO A 137 -6.90 10.31 5.66
CA PRO A 137 -8.30 10.45 5.24
C PRO A 137 -8.46 10.90 3.78
N LEU A 138 -7.53 11.71 3.26
CA LEU A 138 -7.54 12.11 1.85
C LEU A 138 -7.40 10.91 0.89
N LEU A 139 -6.55 9.94 1.21
CA LEU A 139 -6.40 8.72 0.39
C LEU A 139 -7.62 7.82 0.51
N TYR A 140 -8.21 7.75 1.70
CA TYR A 140 -9.45 7.01 1.92
C TYR A 140 -10.59 7.57 1.05
N HIS A 141 -10.79 8.89 1.07
CA HIS A 141 -11.77 9.54 0.21
C HIS A 141 -11.46 9.36 -1.28
N ALA A 142 -10.20 9.52 -1.69
CA ALA A 142 -9.80 9.31 -3.08
C ALA A 142 -10.18 7.90 -3.56
N LEU A 143 -9.90 6.86 -2.76
CA LEU A 143 -10.28 5.49 -3.10
C LEU A 143 -11.81 5.31 -3.16
N LYS A 144 -12.57 5.85 -2.20
CA LYS A 144 -14.05 5.76 -2.23
C LYS A 144 -14.64 6.43 -3.47
N GLU A 145 -14.11 7.60 -3.86
CA GLU A 145 -14.52 8.29 -5.08
C GLU A 145 -14.24 7.42 -6.32
N GLN A 146 -13.05 6.82 -6.43
CA GLN A 146 -12.74 5.92 -7.55
C GLN A 146 -13.68 4.71 -7.60
N LEU A 147 -13.97 4.10 -6.46
CA LEU A 147 -14.91 2.97 -6.37
C LEU A 147 -16.33 3.37 -6.78
N ASN A 148 -16.80 4.55 -6.37
CA ASN A 148 -18.12 5.06 -6.75
C ASN A 148 -18.21 5.38 -8.25
N LEU A 149 -17.17 5.99 -8.84
CA LEU A 149 -17.12 6.31 -10.27
C LEU A 149 -17.22 5.05 -11.16
N GLN A 150 -16.81 3.91 -10.65
CA GLN A 150 -16.76 2.64 -11.39
C GLN A 150 -17.74 1.60 -10.85
N LYS A 151 -18.72 2.03 -10.06
CA LYS A 151 -19.70 1.15 -9.40
C LYS A 151 -20.45 0.26 -10.38
N ASP A 152 -20.83 0.77 -11.54
CA ASP A 152 -21.56 -0.01 -12.54
C ASP A 152 -20.68 -1.13 -13.13
N THR A 153 -19.40 -0.86 -13.37
CA THR A 153 -18.43 -1.89 -13.82
C THR A 153 -18.24 -2.95 -12.74
N LEU A 154 -18.16 -2.53 -11.49
CA LEU A 154 -18.02 -3.39 -10.31
C LEU A 154 -19.21 -4.33 -10.10
N GLU A 155 -20.42 -3.82 -10.29
CA GLU A 155 -21.65 -4.58 -10.09
C GLU A 155 -21.89 -5.60 -11.21
N ASN A 156 -21.43 -5.33 -12.42
CA ASN A 156 -21.68 -6.19 -13.58
C ASN A 156 -20.55 -7.17 -13.91
N ASN A 157 -19.36 -7.02 -13.32
CA ASN A 157 -18.24 -7.91 -13.58
C ASN A 157 -18.30 -9.21 -12.73
N ILE A 158 -18.20 -10.36 -13.39
CA ILE A 158 -18.26 -11.69 -12.78
C ILE A 158 -16.97 -12.02 -12.00
N GLU A 159 -15.81 -11.55 -12.45
CA GLU A 159 -14.52 -11.80 -11.81
C GLU A 159 -14.41 -11.12 -10.44
N ILE A 160 -15.12 -10.01 -10.27
CA ILE A 160 -15.18 -9.25 -9.01
C ILE A 160 -16.27 -9.78 -8.06
N HIS A 161 -17.03 -10.81 -8.45
CA HIS A 161 -18.16 -11.29 -7.65
C HIS A 161 -17.79 -11.63 -6.20
N SER A 162 -16.62 -12.22 -5.99
CA SER A 162 -16.09 -12.55 -4.66
C SER A 162 -15.77 -11.32 -3.80
N MET A 163 -15.49 -10.18 -4.43
CA MET A 163 -15.10 -8.92 -3.78
C MET A 163 -16.26 -7.94 -3.59
N LYS A 164 -17.43 -8.19 -4.20
CA LYS A 164 -18.60 -7.29 -4.10
C LYS A 164 -18.98 -6.97 -2.66
N LYS A 165 -18.92 -7.97 -1.78
CA LYS A 165 -19.17 -7.81 -0.35
C LYS A 165 -18.15 -6.85 0.28
N THR A 166 -16.85 -7.09 0.06
CA THR A 166 -15.77 -6.25 0.60
C THR A 166 -15.83 -4.82 0.09
N ILE A 167 -16.12 -4.63 -1.21
CA ILE A 167 -16.31 -3.29 -1.81
C ILE A 167 -17.49 -2.57 -1.16
N SER A 168 -18.64 -3.26 -1.04
CA SER A 168 -19.83 -2.70 -0.41
C SER A 168 -19.58 -2.33 1.05
N GLU A 169 -18.92 -3.22 1.81
CA GLU A 169 -18.51 -2.94 3.19
C GLU A 169 -17.60 -1.70 3.26
N PHE A 170 -16.59 -1.60 2.40
CA PHE A 170 -15.67 -0.47 2.36
C PHE A 170 -16.37 0.86 2.02
N LEU A 171 -17.29 0.83 1.05
CA LEU A 171 -18.08 2.00 0.64
C LEU A 171 -19.06 2.46 1.73
N ASN A 172 -19.71 1.52 2.42
CA ASN A 172 -20.70 1.82 3.45
C ASN A 172 -20.09 2.15 4.81
N THR A 173 -18.85 1.75 5.08
CA THR A 173 -18.18 2.09 6.32
C THR A 173 -17.78 3.56 6.32
N ASP A 174 -18.07 4.29 7.40
CA ASP A 174 -17.47 5.59 7.68
C ASP A 174 -16.51 5.48 8.86
N ILE A 175 -15.26 5.15 8.53
CA ILE A 175 -14.19 5.01 9.52
C ILE A 175 -13.75 6.36 10.10
N LEU A 176 -14.19 7.50 9.57
CA LEU A 176 -13.75 8.81 10.03
C LEU A 176 -14.72 9.39 11.09
N GLN A 177 -15.99 8.98 11.08
CA GLN A 177 -17.01 9.43 12.03
C GLN A 177 -17.07 8.61 13.34
N ASN A 178 -16.56 7.37 13.36
CA ASN A 178 -16.64 6.47 14.51
C ASN A 178 -15.68 6.80 15.68
N SER A 179 -15.30 8.06 15.87
CA SER A 179 -14.36 8.51 16.92
C SER A 179 -15.04 8.92 18.23
N SER A 180 -16.36 8.84 18.31
CA SER A 180 -17.16 9.24 19.47
C SER A 180 -17.89 8.05 20.09
N ASN A 181 -17.17 7.01 20.50
CA ASN A 181 -17.60 6.09 21.57
C ASN A 181 -16.50 5.04 21.83
N SER A 182 -15.48 5.44 22.57
CA SER A 182 -14.80 4.51 23.48
C SER A 182 -14.36 5.30 24.70
N ARG A 183 -14.75 4.79 25.87
CA ARG A 183 -14.63 5.39 27.20
C ARG A 183 -13.18 5.52 27.64
#